data_AF-A0ABD6BMJ3-F1
#
_entry.id   AF-A0ABD6BMJ3-F1
#
_cell.length_a   1.000
_cell.length_b   1.000
_cell.length_c   1.000
_cell.angle_alpha   90.00
_cell.angle_beta   90.00
_cell.angle_gamma   90.00
#
_symmetry.space_group_name_H-M   'P 1'
#
loop_
_entity.id
_entity.type
_entity.pdbx_description
1 polymer ?
#
loop_
_entity_poly.entity_id
_entity_poly.type
_entity_poly.pdbx_seq_one_letter_code
_entity_poly.pdbx_strand_id
1 'polypeptide(L)'
;MPSTTDDSDASGDDGDLDPGTEAAVRRIVREERDSPLWALMQVLGGVAFAVLVVPVLLGLLLILGVPFLVVAALALVGLLAGIAYGWALPPFR
;
A
#
# COMPACT_ATOMS: atom_id res chain seq x y z
N MET A 1 4.97 -13.03 53.58
CA MET A 1 5.58 -12.87 52.26
C MET A 1 5.19 -11.50 51.74
N PRO A 2 6.13 -10.56 51.52
CA PRO A 2 5.81 -9.27 50.93
C PRO A 2 5.70 -9.41 49.40
N SER A 3 4.56 -9.04 48.83
CA SER A 3 4.35 -8.91 47.39
C SER A 3 4.79 -7.52 46.95
N THR A 4 5.94 -7.44 46.29
CA THR A 4 6.35 -6.27 45.51
C THR A 4 5.58 -6.30 44.19
N THR A 5 4.42 -5.64 44.18
CA THR A 5 3.80 -5.17 42.93
C THR A 5 4.37 -3.78 42.71
N ASP A 6 5.51 -3.74 42.02
CA ASP A 6 6.06 -2.52 41.46
C ASP A 6 5.76 -2.48 39.97
N ASP A 7 5.68 -1.26 39.47
CA ASP A 7 5.75 -0.87 38.07
C ASP A 7 4.47 -1.07 37.25
N SER A 8 3.54 -0.18 37.58
CA SER A 8 2.90 0.69 36.59
C SER A 8 3.86 1.17 35.50
N ASP A 9 4.05 0.38 34.44
CA ASP A 9 4.60 0.84 33.15
C ASP A 9 3.95 0.05 32.00
N ALA A 10 2.69 0.37 31.74
CA ALA A 10 2.06 0.15 30.43
C ALA A 10 1.83 1.50 29.72
N SER A 11 2.68 2.47 30.03
CA SER A 11 2.85 3.71 29.29
C SER A 11 3.81 3.41 28.15
N GLY A 12 3.45 3.79 26.92
CA GLY A 12 4.18 3.41 25.71
C GLY A 12 5.69 3.67 25.80
N ASP A 13 6.44 2.58 25.86
CA ASP A 13 7.87 2.54 25.57
C ASP A 13 8.06 2.59 24.04
N ASP A 14 7.71 3.73 23.44
CA ASP A 14 8.42 4.25 22.25
C ASP A 14 9.82 4.75 22.71
N GLY A 15 10.48 3.95 23.55
CA GLY A 15 11.70 4.26 24.26
C GLY A 15 12.85 4.34 23.28
N ASP A 16 13.44 5.53 23.21
CA ASP A 16 14.79 5.84 22.70
C ASP A 16 15.49 4.67 22.02
N LEU A 17 15.10 4.40 20.76
CA LEU A 17 15.90 3.54 19.91
C LEU A 17 17.28 4.20 19.81
N ASP A 18 18.29 3.53 20.36
CA ASP A 18 19.68 3.97 20.30
C ASP A 18 20.00 4.40 18.86
N PRO A 19 20.64 5.57 18.61
CA PRO A 19 20.77 6.12 17.26
C PRO A 19 21.40 5.15 16.25
N GLY A 20 22.23 4.22 16.73
CA GLY A 20 22.79 3.12 15.94
C GLY A 20 21.75 2.06 15.52
N THR A 21 20.81 1.71 16.38
CA THR A 21 19.71 0.78 16.10
C THR A 21 18.71 1.40 15.12
N GLU A 22 18.36 2.68 15.30
CA GLU A 22 17.47 3.39 14.37
C GLU A 22 18.10 3.54 12.97
N ALA A 23 19.43 3.76 12.90
CA ALA A 23 20.17 3.78 11.64
C ALA A 23 20.23 2.40 10.97
N ALA A 24 20.42 1.32 11.74
CA ALA A 24 20.41 -0.04 11.23
C ALA A 24 19.02 -0.44 10.68
N VAL A 25 17.94 -0.12 11.40
CA VAL A 25 16.56 -0.36 10.95
C VAL A 25 16.28 0.46 9.68
N ARG A 26 16.64 1.75 9.63
CA ARG A 26 16.48 2.56 8.41
C ARG A 26 17.21 1.99 7.21
N ARG A 27 18.40 1.41 7.41
CA ARG A 27 19.18 0.78 6.35
C ARG A 27 18.50 -0.50 5.85
N ILE A 28 18.12 -1.40 6.76
CA ILE A 28 17.43 -2.65 6.42
C ILE A 28 16.11 -2.38 5.69
N VAL A 29 15.31 -1.43 6.19
CA VAL A 29 14.05 -1.02 5.55
C VAL A 29 14.29 -0.42 4.17
N ARG A 30 15.40 0.31 3.97
CA ARG A 30 15.76 0.84 2.64
C ARG A 30 16.19 -0.28 1.69
N GLU A 31 16.95 -1.25 2.17
CA GLU A 31 17.33 -2.45 1.39
C GLU A 31 16.10 -3.31 1.03
N GLU A 32 15.12 -3.46 1.92
CA GLU A 32 13.86 -4.19 1.63
C GLU A 32 12.96 -3.44 0.66
N ARG A 33 12.90 -2.10 0.75
CA ARG A 33 12.07 -1.28 -0.14
C ARG A 33 12.58 -1.28 -1.58
N ASP A 34 13.88 -1.44 -1.78
CA ASP A 34 14.51 -1.62 -3.09
C ASP A 34 14.51 -3.09 -3.55
N SER A 35 13.87 -3.99 -2.79
CA SER A 35 13.77 -5.39 -3.16
C SER A 35 12.84 -5.58 -4.37
N PRO A 36 13.28 -6.29 -5.42
CA PRO A 36 12.44 -6.60 -6.59
C PRO A 36 11.19 -7.40 -6.22
N LEU A 37 11.21 -8.11 -5.08
CA LEU A 37 10.04 -8.81 -4.55
C LEU A 37 8.93 -7.86 -4.11
N TRP A 38 9.27 -6.70 -3.55
CA TRP A 38 8.29 -5.71 -3.13
C TRP A 38 7.61 -5.07 -4.35
N ALA A 39 8.39 -4.74 -5.38
CA ALA A 39 7.86 -4.30 -6.66
C ALA A 39 6.92 -5.36 -7.29
N LEU A 40 7.30 -6.64 -7.25
CA LEU A 40 6.46 -7.73 -7.75
C LEU A 40 5.15 -7.85 -6.98
N MET A 41 5.20 -7.79 -5.64
CA MET A 41 4.00 -7.82 -4.80
C MET A 41 3.11 -6.60 -5.01
N GLN A 42 3.68 -5.44 -5.26
CA GLN A 42 2.92 -4.23 -5.60
C GLN A 42 2.21 -4.38 -6.95
N VAL A 43 2.89 -4.89 -7.98
CA VAL A 43 2.28 -5.16 -9.29
C VAL A 43 1.20 -6.22 -9.15
N LEU A 44 1.48 -7.33 -8.45
CA LEU A 44 0.52 -8.41 -8.26
C LEU A 44 -0.70 -7.95 -7.46
N GLY A 45 -0.49 -7.15 -6.40
CA GLY A 45 -1.55 -6.55 -5.60
C GLY A 45 -2.38 -5.56 -6.41
N GLY A 46 -1.75 -4.72 -7.23
CA GLY A 46 -2.42 -3.81 -8.15
C GLY A 46 -3.27 -4.54 -9.20
N VAL A 47 -2.75 -5.62 -9.78
CA VAL A 47 -3.47 -6.47 -10.74
C VAL A 47 -4.64 -7.19 -10.06
N ALA A 48 -4.44 -7.76 -8.88
CA ALA A 48 -5.50 -8.42 -8.13
C ALA A 48 -6.62 -7.43 -7.80
N PHE A 49 -6.28 -6.21 -7.36
CA PHE A 49 -7.26 -5.15 -7.13
C PHE A 49 -7.99 -4.77 -8.43
N ALA A 50 -7.27 -4.59 -9.54
CA ALA A 50 -7.85 -4.25 -10.83
C ALA A 50 -8.79 -5.34 -11.37
N VAL A 51 -8.54 -6.62 -11.07
CA VAL A 51 -9.38 -7.73 -11.53
C VAL A 51 -10.58 -7.97 -10.61
N LEU A 52 -10.42 -7.80 -9.29
CA LEU A 52 -11.46 -8.15 -8.33
C LEU A 52 -12.37 -6.98 -7.97
N VAL A 53 -11.81 -5.77 -7.85
CA VAL A 53 -12.54 -4.61 -7.32
C VAL A 53 -13.11 -3.73 -8.44
N VAL A 54 -12.31 -3.45 -9.47
CA VAL A 54 -12.71 -2.55 -10.55
C VAL A 54 -13.96 -3.04 -11.30
N PRO A 55 -14.09 -4.33 -11.69
CA PRO A 55 -15.29 -4.80 -12.39
C PRO A 55 -16.54 -4.72 -11.52
N VAL A 56 -16.41 -4.94 -10.21
CA VAL A 56 -17.52 -4.80 -9.26
C VAL A 56 -17.99 -3.36 -9.19
N LEU A 57 -17.07 -2.39 -9.10
CA LEU A 57 -17.39 -0.97 -9.08
C LEU A 57 -18.03 -0.50 -10.40
N LEU A 58 -17.46 -0.90 -11.55
CA LEU A 58 -18.01 -0.57 -12.87
C LEU A 58 -19.40 -1.20 -13.06
N GLY A 59 -19.57 -2.45 -12.65
CA GLY A 59 -20.86 -3.16 -12.69
C GLY A 59 -21.91 -2.49 -11.81
N LEU A 60 -21.53 -2.07 -10.59
CA LEU A 60 -22.41 -1.31 -9.70
C LEU A 60 -22.87 0.00 -10.36
N LEU A 61 -21.96 0.70 -11.03
CA LEU A 61 -22.26 1.94 -11.76
C LEU A 61 -23.34 1.72 -12.84
N LEU A 62 -23.23 0.60 -13.57
CA LEU A 62 -24.23 0.21 -14.57
C LEU A 62 -25.57 -0.15 -13.93
N ILE A 63 -25.57 -0.87 -12.80
CA ILE A 63 -26.79 -1.20 -12.04
C ILE A 63 -27.50 0.06 -11.54
N LEU A 64 -26.74 1.09 -11.14
CA LEU A 64 -27.28 2.40 -10.74
C LEU A 64 -27.79 3.24 -11.93
N GLY A 65 -27.70 2.73 -13.16
CA GLY A 65 -28.21 3.38 -14.35
C GLY A 65 -27.26 4.40 -14.98
N VAL A 66 -25.97 4.40 -14.59
CA VAL A 66 -24.98 5.25 -15.26
C VAL A 66 -24.82 4.82 -16.72
N PRO A 67 -24.85 5.75 -17.70
CA PRO A 67 -24.77 5.40 -19.10
C PRO A 67 -23.49 4.62 -19.42
N PHE A 68 -23.61 3.56 -20.23
CA PHE A 68 -22.48 2.69 -20.58
C PHE A 68 -21.28 3.47 -21.11
N LEU A 69 -21.50 4.49 -21.94
CA LEU A 69 -20.41 5.33 -22.48
C LEU A 69 -19.64 6.06 -21.38
N VAL A 70 -20.31 6.52 -20.32
CA VAL A 70 -19.66 7.18 -19.18
C VAL A 70 -18.82 6.17 -18.39
N VAL A 71 -19.37 4.98 -18.14
CA VAL A 71 -18.65 3.90 -17.44
C VAL A 71 -17.41 3.45 -18.24
N ALA A 72 -17.56 3.27 -19.55
CA ALA A 72 -16.48 2.90 -20.45
C ALA A 72 -15.39 3.99 -20.52
N ALA A 73 -15.79 5.27 -20.59
CA ALA A 73 -14.86 6.38 -20.55
C ALA A 73 -14.09 6.44 -19.22
N LEU A 74 -14.77 6.26 -18.09
CA LEU A 74 -14.14 6.19 -16.77
C LEU A 74 -13.13 5.05 -16.66
N ALA A 75 -13.50 3.85 -17.15
CA ALA A 75 -12.60 2.70 -17.17
C ALA A 75 -11.36 2.96 -18.03
N LEU A 76 -11.55 3.56 -19.21
CA LEU A 76 -10.46 3.93 -20.11
C LEU A 76 -9.52 4.97 -19.48
N VAL A 77 -10.08 6.06 -18.93
CA VAL A 77 -9.31 7.10 -18.24
C VAL A 77 -8.55 6.52 -17.05
N GLY A 78 -9.18 5.68 -16.25
CA GLY A 78 -8.55 5.00 -15.11
C GLY A 78 -7.40 4.09 -15.55
N LEU A 79 -7.56 3.35 -16.65
CA LEU A 79 -6.50 2.53 -17.23
C LEU A 79 -5.31 3.39 -17.70
N LEU A 80 -5.58 4.45 -18.46
CA LEU A 80 -4.52 5.36 -18.94
C LEU A 80 -3.79 6.03 -17.76
N ALA A 81 -4.53 6.47 -16.75
CA ALA A 81 -3.95 7.05 -15.54
C ALA A 81 -3.11 6.03 -14.77
N GLY A 82 -3.56 4.78 -14.66
CA GLY A 82 -2.79 3.70 -14.04
C GLY A 82 -1.48 3.40 -14.78
N ILE A 83 -1.53 3.36 -16.12
CA ILE A 83 -0.33 3.21 -16.96
C ILE A 83 0.61 4.40 -16.76
N ALA A 84 0.11 5.63 -16.88
CA ALA A 84 0.91 6.85 -16.70
C ALA A 84 1.54 6.93 -15.31
N TYR A 85 0.79 6.57 -14.27
CA TYR A 85 1.29 6.48 -12.90
C TYR A 85 2.36 5.40 -12.76
N GLY A 86 2.15 4.23 -13.38
CA GLY A 86 3.13 3.14 -13.46
C GLY A 86 4.48 3.58 -14.04
N TRP A 87 4.45 4.32 -15.15
CA TRP A 87 5.64 4.93 -15.75
C TRP A 87 6.31 5.98 -14.86
N ALA A 88 5.52 6.66 -14.02
CA ALA A 88 6.01 7.59 -13.02
C ALA A 88 6.43 6.89 -11.71
N LEU A 89 6.62 5.57 -11.62
CA LEU A 89 7.21 4.95 -10.44
C LEU A 89 8.74 4.83 -10.57
N PRO A 90 9.51 4.89 -9.45
CA PRO A 90 10.98 4.91 -9.45
C PRO A 90 11.77 3.73 -10.06
N PRO A 91 11.19 2.60 -10.55
CA PRO A 91 11.95 1.64 -11.35
C PRO A 91 11.86 1.83 -12.87
N PHE A 92 10.97 2.69 -13.39
CA PHE A 92 10.75 2.90 -14.84
C PHE A 92 11.16 4.28 -15.36
N ARG A 93 11.60 5.16 -14.46
CA ARG A 93 12.20 6.47 -14.77
C ARG A 93 13.67 6.48 -14.38
#